data_AF-A0A944L2I1-F1
#
_entry.id   AF-A0A944L2I1-F1
#
_cell.length_a   1.000
_cell.length_b   1.000
_cell.length_c   1.000
_cell.angle_alpha   90.00
_cell.angle_beta   90.00
_cell.angle_gamma   90.00
#
_symmetry.space_group_name_H-M   'P 1'
#
loop_
_entity.id
_entity.type
_entity.pdbx_description
1 polymer ?
#
loop_
_entity_poly.entity_id
_entity_poly.type
_entity_poly.pdbx_seq_one_letter_code
_entity_poly.pdbx_strand_id
1 'polypeptide(L)' 'MGASLAIDHLVSRGRKKIVMLNGEPQYEAARERAAGAQEALARHGLNLVTNEVLYGSWNEA' A
#
# COMPACT_ATOMS: atom_id res chain seq x y z
N MET A 1 -7.40 -7.74 -0.36
CA MET A 1 -8.40 -6.94 0.40
C MET A 1 -7.83 -6.14 1.58
N GLY A 2 -6.97 -6.70 2.44
CA GLY A 2 -6.50 -6.00 3.66
C GLY A 2 -5.80 -4.64 3.44
N ALA A 3 -4.98 -4.52 2.39
CA ALA A 3 -4.28 -3.27 2.09
C ALA A 3 -5.23 -2.11 1.72
N SER A 4 -6.33 -2.41 1.01
CA SER A 4 -7.34 -1.40 0.65
C SER A 4 -8.02 -0.82 1.88
N LEU A 5 -8.42 -1.68 2.83
CA LEU A 5 -9.00 -1.27 4.11
C LEU A 5 -8.06 -0.36 4.92
N ALA A 6 -6.76 -0.67 4.93
CA ALA A 6 -5.77 0.15 5.61
C ALA A 6 -5.66 1.55 4.97
N ILE A 7 -5.63 1.64 3.63
CA ILE A 7 -5.63 2.93 2.93
C ILE A 7 -6.91 3.72 3.20
N ASP A 8 -8.08 3.09 3.04
CA ASP A 8 -9.37 3.75 3.27
C ASP A 8 -9.45 4.29 4.70
N HIS A 9 -8.95 3.52 5.69
CA HIS A 9 -8.84 3.98 7.07
C HIS A 9 -7.94 5.22 7.20
N LEU A 10 -6.70 5.19 6.68
CA LEU A 10 -5.78 6.33 6.75
C LEU A 10 -6.38 7.59 6.12
N VAL A 11 -7.00 7.45 4.94
CA VAL A 11 -7.64 8.57 4.24
C VAL A 11 -8.83 9.11 5.03
N SER A 12 -9.69 8.25 5.59
CA SER A 12 -10.80 8.68 6.45
C SER A 12 -10.36 9.48 7.69
N ARG A 13 -9.12 9.26 8.14
CA ARG A 13 -8.49 9.99 9.25
C ARG A 13 -7.74 11.25 8.80
N GLY A 14 -7.91 11.67 7.54
CA GLY A 14 -7.35 12.88 6.95
C GLY A 14 -5.92 12.74 6.42
N ARG A 15 -5.36 11.52 6.33
CA ARG A 15 -4.02 11.31 5.78
C ARG A 15 -4.05 11.32 4.25
N LYS A 16 -3.22 12.17 3.64
CA LYS A 16 -3.10 12.33 2.19
C LYS A 16 -1.71 12.00 1.63
N LYS A 17 -0.70 11.91 2.51
CA LYS A 17 0.68 11.56 2.16
C LYS A 17 0.96 10.17 2.72
N ILE A 18 0.96 9.17 1.85
CA ILE A 18 1.07 7.76 2.22
C ILE A 18 2.26 7.14 1.47
N VAL A 19 3.07 6.38 2.18
CA VAL A 19 4.14 5.53 1.64
C VAL A 19 3.77 4.09 1.94
N MET A 20 4.11 3.19 1.01
CA MET A 20 3.94 1.76 1.20
C MET A 20 5.30 1.07 1.19
N LEU A 21 5.62 0.43 2.31
CA LEU A 21 6.73 -0.51 2.44
C LEU A 21 6.11 -1.91 2.43
N ASN A 22 6.55 -2.77 1.51
CA ASN A 22 5.96 -4.08 1.29
C ASN A 22 7.04 -5.17 1.28
N GLY A 23 6.60 -6.41 1.50
CA GLY A 23 7.45 -7.59 1.33
C GLY A 23 7.76 -7.85 -0.14
N GLU A 24 8.74 -8.69 -0.42
CA GLU A 24 9.30 -8.89 -1.75
C GLU A 24 8.25 -9.24 -2.85
N PRO A 25 8.37 -8.68 -4.07
CA PRO A 25 7.32 -8.72 -5.09
C PRO A 25 7.11 -10.10 -5.73
N GLN A 26 8.02 -11.05 -5.55
CA GLN A 26 7.82 -12.42 -6.04
C GLN A 26 6.68 -13.15 -5.31
N TYR A 27 6.35 -12.72 -4.09
CA TYR A 27 5.27 -13.31 -3.32
C TYR A 27 3.91 -12.78 -3.80
N GLU A 28 2.99 -13.69 -4.07
CA GLU A 28 1.63 -13.34 -4.50
C GLU A 28 0.93 -12.40 -3.53
N ALA A 29 1.02 -12.69 -2.22
CA ALA A 29 0.48 -11.83 -1.18
C ALA A 29 1.07 -10.41 -1.17
N ALA A 30 2.32 -10.22 -1.60
CA ALA A 30 2.90 -8.89 -1.74
C ALA A 30 2.27 -8.13 -2.91
N ARG A 31 2.09 -8.79 -4.06
CA ARG A 31 1.44 -8.21 -5.24
C ARG A 31 -0.01 -7.85 -4.98
N GLU A 32 -0.76 -8.74 -4.32
CA GLU A 32 -2.16 -8.47 -3.95
C GLU A 32 -2.30 -7.26 -3.00
N ARG A 33 -1.37 -7.12 -2.05
CA ARG A 33 -1.32 -5.95 -1.17
C ARG A 33 -1.01 -4.68 -1.95
N ALA A 34 -0.03 -4.71 -2.85
CA ALA A 34 0.35 -3.57 -3.68
C ALA A 34 -0.83 -3.10 -4.55
N ALA A 35 -1.46 -4.02 -5.28
CA ALA A 35 -2.62 -3.73 -6.11
C ALA A 35 -3.77 -3.13 -5.28
N GLY A 36 -4.13 -3.78 -4.16
CA GLY A 36 -5.21 -3.29 -3.30
C GLY A 36 -4.94 -1.91 -2.70
N ALA A 37 -3.69 -1.58 -2.38
CA ALA A 37 -3.32 -0.25 -1.90
C ALA A 37 -3.43 0.80 -3.00
N GLN A 38 -2.92 0.50 -4.19
CA GLN A 38 -2.98 1.39 -5.36
C GLN A 38 -4.42 1.67 -5.79
N GLU A 39 -5.27 0.65 -5.86
CA GLU A 39 -6.69 0.81 -6.16
C GLU A 39 -7.40 1.70 -5.13
N ALA A 40 -7.11 1.52 -3.83
CA ALA A 40 -7.71 2.34 -2.79
C ALA A 40 -7.26 3.80 -2.85
N LEU A 41 -5.97 4.04 -3.09
CA LEU A 41 -5.45 5.40 -3.29
C LEU A 41 -6.13 6.07 -4.49
N ALA A 42 -6.25 5.34 -5.61
CA ALA A 42 -6.90 5.83 -6.82
C ALA A 42 -8.38 6.21 -6.58
N ARG A 43 -9.14 5.43 -5.79
CA ARG A 43 -10.52 5.77 -5.41
C ARG A 43 -10.64 7.11 -4.67
N HIS A 44 -9.60 7.49 -3.91
CA HIS A 44 -9.54 8.77 -3.19
C HIS A 44 -8.85 9.89 -3.99
N GLY A 45 -8.47 9.64 -5.25
CA GLY A 45 -7.73 10.60 -6.07
C GLY A 45 -6.31 10.89 -5.54
N LEU A 46 -5.71 9.92 -4.86
CA LEU A 46 -4.37 10.00 -4.27
C LEU A 46 -3.41 9.04 -4.98
N ASN A 47 -2.11 9.31 -4.82
CA ASN A 47 -1.02 8.41 -5.18
C ASN A 47 -0.09 8.21 -3.97
N LEU A 48 0.76 7.18 -4.02
CA LEU A 48 1.87 7.07 -3.09
C LEU A 48 2.80 8.27 -3.24
N VAL A 49 3.39 8.74 -2.13
CA VAL A 49 4.35 9.86 -2.16
C VAL A 49 5.54 9.57 -3.08
N THR A 50 5.94 8.30 -3.16
CA THR A 50 7.03 7.79 -4.00
C THR A 50 6.60 7.47 -5.43
N ASN A 51 5.31 7.57 -5.76
CA ASN A 51 4.69 7.05 -7.00
C ASN A 51 4.83 5.53 -7.23
N GLU A 52 5.45 4.81 -6.31
CA GLU A 52 5.67 3.36 -6.38
C GLU A 52 5.64 2.71 -5.01
N VAL A 53 5.40 1.39 -4.97
CA VAL A 53 5.53 0.60 -3.75
C VAL A 53 7.02 0.31 -3.53
N LEU A 54 7.51 0.55 -2.32
CA LEU A 54 8.87 0.18 -1.94
C LEU A 54 8.87 -1.26 -1.43
N TYR A 55 9.85 -2.04 -1.84
CA TYR A 55 9.98 -3.45 -1.51
C TYR A 55 11.21 -3.69 -0.63
N GLY A 56 11.07 -4.56 0.37
CA GLY A 56 12.17 -5.01 1.22
C GLY A 56 11.97 -6.45 1.66
N SER A 57 13.07 -7.11 2.04
CA SER A 57 13.02 -8.41 2.69
C SER A 57 12.31 -8.28 4.03
N TRP A 58 11.36 -9.16 4.28
CA TRP A 58 10.78 -9.29 5.61
C TRP A 58 11.59 -10.32 6.40
N ASN A 59 12.01 -9.96 7.61
CA ASN A 59 12.64 -10.85 8.56
C ASN A 59 12.00 -10.66 9.95
N GLU A 60 12.02 -11.71 10.76
CA GLU A 60 11.58 -11.69 12.18
C GLU A 60 12.75 -11.76 13.16
N ALA A 61 13.98 -11.84 12.64
CA ALA A 61 15.20 -12.08 13.40
C ALA A 61 15.47 -10.99 14.46
#